data_AF-A0A539DIT4-F1
#
_entry.id   AF-A0A539DIT4-F1
#
_cell.length_a   1.000
_cell.length_b   1.000
_cell.length_c   1.000
_cell.angle_alpha   90.00
_cell.angle_beta   90.00
_cell.angle_gamma   90.00
#
_symmetry.space_group_name_H-M   'P 1'
#
loop_
_entity.id
_entity.type
_entity.pdbx_description
1 polymer ?
#
loop_
_entity_poly.entity_id
_entity_poly.type
_entity_poly.pdbx_seq_one_letter_code
_entity_poly.pdbx_strand_id
1 'polypeptide(L)'
;MSKHKHSAAALLWAFALAWSLSATLAPPAFAHGDEAHMAAQQHSADPKALDHDMSAMEMPATEMTWPTGDEDGGMMMSHRARPTTFGGRVIAWLGAWHPAVVHFPVALLLTVAFLELAALLRRKPLYNASNKILLAVGVAGAFIAAPLGWAGAGLPTAEDGWALTTHRWLGSAIPLLMLLLWYLKKPAERAAVRPSSRLYEIVLAVAVMAVLTQAYLGGEVTHGANHMAF
;
A
#
# COMPACT_ATOMS: atom_id res chain seq x y z
N MET A 1 32.82 -9.27 -26.37
CA MET A 1 32.08 -8.96 -25.10
C MET A 1 31.35 -7.60 -25.12
N SER A 2 30.66 -7.22 -26.21
CA SER A 2 30.03 -5.88 -26.34
C SER A 2 28.48 -5.88 -26.32
N LYS A 3 27.83 -6.98 -26.69
CA LYS A 3 26.37 -6.99 -26.95
C LYS A 3 25.45 -6.89 -25.71
N HIS A 4 25.92 -7.22 -24.50
CA HIS A 4 25.06 -7.23 -23.29
C HIS A 4 24.90 -5.87 -22.59
N LYS A 5 25.70 -4.85 -22.95
CA LYS A 5 25.60 -3.52 -22.31
C LYS A 5 24.47 -2.67 -22.90
N HIS A 6 24.09 -2.92 -24.15
CA HIS A 6 23.05 -2.15 -24.86
C HIS A 6 21.63 -2.55 -24.45
N SER A 7 21.40 -3.80 -24.04
CA SER A 7 20.07 -4.29 -23.64
C SER A 7 19.64 -3.80 -22.24
N ALA A 8 20.58 -3.62 -21.32
CA ALA A 8 20.30 -3.05 -20.00
C ALA A 8 19.95 -1.56 -20.07
N ALA A 9 20.59 -0.81 -20.98
CA ALA A 9 20.25 0.58 -21.24
C ALA A 9 18.83 0.71 -21.84
N ALA A 10 18.46 -0.15 -22.78
CA ALA A 10 17.13 -0.14 -23.39
C ALA A 10 15.99 -0.38 -22.37
N LEU A 11 16.21 -1.27 -21.39
CA LEU A 11 15.24 -1.52 -20.30
C LEU A 11 15.14 -0.35 -19.31
N LEU A 12 16.26 0.34 -19.03
CA LEU A 12 16.28 1.54 -18.18
C LEU A 12 15.56 2.73 -18.85
N TRP A 13 15.66 2.88 -20.17
CA TRP A 13 14.92 3.90 -20.92
C TRP A 13 13.41 3.61 -20.96
N ALA A 14 13.00 2.34 -21.10
CA ALA A 14 11.59 1.96 -21.04
C ALA A 14 10.95 2.27 -19.66
N PHE A 15 11.69 2.08 -18.56
CA PHE A 15 11.24 2.43 -17.20
C PHE A 15 11.20 3.94 -16.94
N ALA A 16 12.19 4.69 -17.43
CA ALA A 16 12.21 6.15 -17.31
C ALA A 16 11.08 6.81 -18.12
N LEU A 17 10.73 6.25 -19.30
CA LEU A 17 9.59 6.70 -20.10
C LEU A 17 8.25 6.36 -19.45
N ALA A 18 8.12 5.21 -18.78
CA ALA A 18 6.90 4.87 -18.04
C ALA A 18 6.69 5.76 -16.79
N TRP A 19 7.79 6.19 -16.15
CA TRP A 19 7.75 7.11 -15.01
C TRP A 19 7.52 8.57 -15.43
N SER A 20 8.05 9.00 -16.58
CA SER A 20 7.78 10.36 -17.08
C SER A 20 6.38 10.54 -17.66
N LEU A 21 5.76 9.47 -18.20
CA LEU A 21 4.38 9.52 -18.70
C LEU A 21 3.32 9.61 -17.59
N SER A 22 3.66 9.24 -16.35
CA SER A 22 2.77 9.37 -15.19
C SER A 22 2.86 10.73 -14.51
N ALA A 23 3.90 11.52 -14.80
CA ALA A 23 4.09 12.87 -14.25
C ALA A 23 3.45 13.99 -15.10
N THR A 24 3.00 13.70 -16.33
CA THR A 24 2.50 14.73 -17.27
C THR A 24 0.98 14.74 -17.48
N LEU A 25 0.23 13.91 -16.78
CA LEU A 25 -1.25 13.87 -16.86
C LEU A 25 -1.96 14.33 -15.59
N ALA A 26 -1.25 14.90 -14.62
CA ALA A 26 -1.89 15.63 -13.52
C ALA A 26 -2.41 16.97 -14.07
N PRO A 27 -3.72 17.25 -14.05
CA PRO A 27 -4.21 18.59 -14.37
C PRO A 27 -3.62 19.60 -13.37
N PRO A 28 -3.31 20.85 -13.81
CA PRO A 28 -2.84 21.87 -12.89
C PRO A 28 -3.92 22.10 -11.83
N ALA A 29 -3.54 21.96 -10.56
CA ALA A 29 -4.36 22.36 -9.43
C ALA A 29 -4.62 23.87 -9.53
N PHE A 30 -5.76 24.23 -10.12
CA PHE A 30 -6.30 25.57 -10.03
C PHE A 30 -7.00 25.73 -8.69
N ALA A 31 -6.62 26.79 -8.00
CA ALA A 31 -7.19 27.27 -6.76
C ALA A 31 -8.71 27.48 -6.87
N HIS A 32 -9.44 26.96 -5.89
CA HIS A 32 -10.73 27.45 -5.37
C HIS A 32 -10.66 27.18 -3.85
N GLY A 33 -10.69 28.14 -2.93
CA GLY A 33 -11.29 29.47 -2.99
C GLY A 33 -12.75 29.38 -2.53
N ASP A 34 -12.91 29.32 -1.20
CA ASP A 34 -14.05 29.71 -0.35
C ASP A 34 -15.51 29.47 -0.78
N GLU A 35 -16.28 29.03 0.22
CA GLU A 35 -17.74 29.13 0.35
C GLU A 35 -18.62 28.25 -0.55
N ALA A 36 -19.23 27.21 0.06
CA ALA A 36 -20.69 27.08 0.15
C ALA A 36 -21.10 25.69 0.66
N HIS A 37 -21.20 25.50 1.97
CA HIS A 37 -22.18 24.58 2.57
C HIS A 37 -22.67 25.13 3.93
N MET A 38 -23.23 26.34 3.89
CA MET A 38 -24.29 26.75 4.80
C MET A 38 -25.60 26.56 4.03
N ALA A 39 -26.16 25.35 4.09
CA ALA A 39 -27.55 25.11 3.74
C ALA A 39 -28.20 24.45 4.96
N ALA A 40 -28.86 25.30 5.73
CA ALA A 40 -29.58 24.97 6.94
C ALA A 40 -30.62 23.86 6.70
N GLN A 41 -30.53 22.80 7.50
CA GLN A 41 -31.67 21.95 7.81
C GLN A 41 -32.69 22.80 8.58
N GLN A 42 -33.74 23.25 7.90
CA GLN A 42 -34.96 23.69 8.56
C GLN A 42 -35.71 22.46 9.07
N HIS A 43 -35.44 22.06 10.31
CA HIS A 43 -36.38 21.25 11.08
C HIS A 43 -37.46 22.19 11.63
N SER A 44 -38.68 22.00 11.13
CA SER A 44 -39.91 22.59 11.66
C SER A 44 -40.13 22.14 13.10
N ALA A 45 -40.25 23.11 14.02
CA ALA A 45 -40.59 22.89 15.42
C ALA A 45 -42.09 22.53 15.56
N ASP A 46 -42.38 21.52 16.37
CA ASP A 46 -43.67 21.32 17.03
C ASP A 46 -43.41 21.08 18.53
N PRO A 47 -43.88 21.93 19.45
CA PRO A 47 -43.53 21.85 20.86
C PRO A 47 -44.57 21.04 21.63
N LYS A 48 -44.16 19.88 22.17
CA LYS A 48 -44.95 19.23 23.22
C LYS A 48 -44.10 18.95 24.46
N ALA A 49 -44.30 19.86 25.41
CA ALA A 49 -44.28 19.74 26.87
C ALA A 49 -43.25 18.82 27.54
N LEU A 50 -42.43 19.49 28.36
CA LEU A 50 -41.60 18.97 29.44
C LEU A 50 -42.43 18.33 30.56
N ASP A 51 -42.04 17.13 30.97
CA ASP A 51 -42.20 16.62 32.33
C ASP A 51 -40.91 15.91 32.79
N HIS A 52 -40.12 16.63 33.59
CA HIS A 52 -39.03 16.05 34.38
C HIS A 52 -39.63 15.35 35.60
N ASP A 53 -39.56 14.03 35.66
CA ASP A 53 -39.67 13.27 36.90
C ASP A 53 -38.27 12.88 37.40
N MET A 54 -37.94 13.34 38.60
CA MET A 54 -36.69 13.08 39.30
C MET A 54 -37.01 12.15 40.47
N SER A 55 -37.04 10.84 40.20
CA SER A 55 -37.10 9.82 41.25
C SER A 55 -35.94 8.84 41.12
N ALA A 56 -35.44 8.45 42.28
CA ALA A 56 -34.13 7.88 42.52
C ALA A 56 -33.98 6.42 42.05
N MET A 57 -32.88 6.17 41.33
CA MET A 57 -31.87 5.14 41.61
C MET A 57 -32.36 3.70 41.89
N GLU A 58 -32.45 2.89 40.83
CA GLU A 58 -32.08 1.48 40.86
C GLU A 58 -31.28 1.14 39.58
N MET A 59 -30.02 0.75 39.75
CA MET A 59 -29.16 0.29 38.67
C MET A 59 -29.16 -1.25 38.67
N PRO A 60 -29.86 -1.94 37.75
CA PRO A 60 -29.68 -3.37 37.59
C PRO A 60 -28.30 -3.63 36.96
N ALA A 61 -27.53 -4.49 37.62
CA ALA A 61 -26.21 -4.91 37.18
C ALA A 61 -26.26 -5.58 35.80
N THR A 62 -25.61 -4.94 34.83
CA THR A 62 -24.92 -5.57 33.69
C THR A 62 -25.64 -6.74 33.00
N GLU A 63 -26.60 -6.45 32.13
CA GLU A 63 -26.65 -7.16 30.85
C GLU A 63 -25.72 -6.44 29.88
N MET A 64 -24.46 -6.89 29.81
CA MET A 64 -23.58 -6.56 28.70
C MET A 64 -23.95 -7.48 27.52
N THR A 65 -25.12 -7.23 26.93
CA THR A 65 -25.48 -7.75 25.62
C THR A 65 -24.63 -6.99 24.60
N TRP A 66 -23.64 -7.67 24.03
CA TRP A 66 -22.89 -7.17 22.88
C TRP A 66 -23.88 -6.80 21.78
N PRO A 67 -23.87 -5.58 21.22
CA PRO A 67 -24.78 -5.21 20.15
C PRO A 67 -24.52 -6.11 18.93
N THR A 68 -25.41 -7.08 18.70
CA THR A 68 -25.55 -7.70 17.40
C THR A 68 -26.15 -6.63 16.49
N GLY A 69 -25.37 -6.21 15.50
CA GLY A 69 -25.55 -4.96 14.75
C GLY A 69 -26.80 -4.89 13.88
N ASP A 70 -27.96 -4.86 14.51
CA ASP A 70 -29.26 -4.79 13.84
C ASP A 70 -30.03 -3.51 14.25
N GLU A 71 -29.48 -2.70 15.15
CA GLU A 71 -30.10 -1.44 15.59
C GLU A 71 -29.27 -0.23 15.15
N ASP A 72 -29.89 0.52 14.23
CA ASP A 72 -29.65 1.89 13.79
C ASP A 72 -28.60 2.70 14.59
N GLY A 73 -27.40 2.84 14.03
CA GLY A 73 -26.40 3.81 14.54
C GLY A 73 -24.92 3.46 14.39
N GLY A 74 -24.55 2.33 13.78
CA GLY A 74 -23.15 1.92 13.60
C GLY A 74 -22.44 2.61 12.42
N MET A 75 -21.32 3.27 12.72
CA MET A 75 -20.35 3.89 11.81
C MET A 75 -20.24 3.22 10.44
N MET A 76 -20.39 4.03 9.38
CA MET A 76 -20.33 3.68 7.96
C MET A 76 -19.02 2.96 7.60
N MET A 77 -18.94 1.66 7.85
CA MET A 77 -18.13 0.78 7.02
C MET A 77 -18.84 0.77 5.67
N SER A 78 -18.18 1.30 4.64
CA SER A 78 -18.66 1.15 3.27
C SER A 78 -18.67 -0.34 2.92
N HIS A 79 -19.78 -1.00 3.23
CA HIS A 79 -20.05 -2.37 2.83
C HIS A 79 -20.17 -2.35 1.31
N ARG A 80 -19.04 -2.50 0.58
CA ARG A 80 -19.10 -2.90 -0.82
C ARG A 80 -20.04 -4.10 -0.87
N ALA A 81 -21.08 -4.00 -1.69
CA ALA A 81 -22.08 -5.03 -1.82
C ALA A 81 -21.39 -6.39 -2.01
N ARG A 82 -21.65 -7.31 -1.08
CA ARG A 82 -20.97 -8.61 -1.05
C ARG A 82 -21.26 -9.33 -2.38
N PRO A 83 -20.26 -9.85 -3.10
CA PRO A 83 -20.50 -10.47 -4.39
C PRO A 83 -21.46 -11.65 -4.28
N THR A 84 -22.50 -11.65 -5.10
CA THR A 84 -23.57 -12.67 -5.08
C THR A 84 -23.18 -13.94 -5.81
N THR A 85 -22.25 -13.85 -6.78
CA THR A 85 -21.74 -14.98 -7.54
C THR A 85 -20.66 -15.74 -6.78
N PHE A 86 -20.56 -17.06 -7.01
CA PHE A 86 -19.50 -17.89 -6.42
C PHE A 86 -18.10 -17.37 -6.78
N GLY A 87 -17.85 -17.08 -8.07
CA GLY A 87 -16.57 -16.56 -8.53
C GLY A 87 -16.20 -15.23 -7.89
N GLY A 88 -17.16 -14.31 -7.76
CA GLY A 88 -16.93 -13.04 -7.07
C GLY A 88 -16.56 -13.22 -5.59
N ARG A 89 -17.18 -14.17 -4.90
CA ARG A 89 -16.80 -14.52 -3.51
C ARG A 89 -15.38 -15.05 -3.40
N VAL A 90 -14.95 -15.91 -4.33
CA VAL A 90 -13.58 -16.43 -4.37
C VAL A 90 -12.57 -15.30 -4.61
N ILE A 91 -12.84 -14.40 -5.57
CA ILE A 91 -11.96 -13.26 -5.86
C ILE A 91 -11.86 -12.33 -4.63
N ALA A 92 -12.99 -12.01 -4.00
CA ALA A 92 -13.00 -11.18 -2.79
C ALA A 92 -12.25 -11.83 -1.63
N TRP A 93 -12.42 -13.14 -1.45
CA TRP A 93 -11.69 -13.90 -0.43
C TRP A 93 -10.18 -13.91 -0.69
N LEU A 94 -9.74 -14.12 -1.94
CA LEU A 94 -8.33 -14.00 -2.31
C LEU A 94 -7.82 -12.58 -2.06
N GLY A 95 -8.57 -11.56 -2.46
CA GLY A 95 -8.20 -10.16 -2.24
C GLY A 95 -8.00 -9.80 -0.77
N ALA A 96 -8.79 -10.41 0.14
CA ALA A 96 -8.66 -10.20 1.58
C ALA A 96 -7.32 -10.69 2.16
N TRP A 97 -6.60 -11.58 1.46
CA TRP A 97 -5.25 -12.00 1.87
C TRP A 97 -4.17 -10.97 1.54
N HIS A 98 -4.45 -9.97 0.69
CA HIS A 98 -3.46 -8.99 0.27
C HIS A 98 -2.71 -8.33 1.44
N PRO A 99 -3.38 -7.77 2.47
CA PRO A 99 -2.70 -7.18 3.62
C PRO A 99 -1.78 -8.17 4.34
N ALA A 100 -2.14 -9.44 4.47
CA ALA A 100 -1.27 -10.43 5.10
C ALA A 100 -0.02 -10.70 4.26
N VAL A 101 -0.18 -10.89 2.95
CA VAL A 101 0.91 -11.29 2.06
C VAL A 101 1.91 -10.16 1.81
N VAL A 102 1.48 -8.89 1.78
CA VAL A 102 2.40 -7.75 1.54
C VAL A 102 3.48 -7.58 2.62
N HIS A 103 3.26 -8.05 3.85
CA HIS A 103 4.25 -7.91 4.93
C HIS A 103 5.55 -8.66 4.62
N PHE A 104 5.47 -9.82 3.95
CA PHE A 104 6.64 -10.62 3.60
C PHE A 104 7.62 -9.90 2.67
N PRO A 105 7.24 -9.49 1.44
CA PRO A 105 8.16 -8.81 0.53
C PRO A 105 8.70 -7.50 1.11
N VAL A 106 7.88 -6.76 1.86
CA VAL A 106 8.27 -5.51 2.52
C VAL A 106 9.35 -5.77 3.57
N ALA A 107 9.11 -6.68 4.51
CA ALA A 107 10.06 -7.01 5.57
C ALA A 107 11.38 -7.55 5.01
N LEU A 108 11.32 -8.42 3.99
CA LEU A 108 12.50 -9.00 3.36
C LEU A 108 13.33 -7.94 2.62
N LEU A 109 12.71 -7.03 1.87
CA LEU A 109 13.42 -5.94 1.20
C LEU A 109 14.11 -5.01 2.21
N LEU A 110 13.40 -4.60 3.26
CA LEU A 110 13.97 -3.74 4.31
C LEU A 110 15.09 -4.43 5.07
N THR A 111 14.98 -5.74 5.29
CA THR A 111 16.06 -6.56 5.88
C THR A 111 17.29 -6.56 4.98
N VAL A 112 17.12 -6.75 3.67
CA VAL A 112 18.23 -6.68 2.71
C VAL A 112 18.87 -5.30 2.74
N ALA A 113 18.08 -4.22 2.71
CA ALA A 113 18.59 -2.85 2.80
C ALA A 113 19.40 -2.61 4.08
N PHE A 114 18.90 -3.09 5.22
CA PHE A 114 19.61 -3.03 6.50
C PHE A 114 20.94 -3.79 6.46
N LEU A 115 20.95 -5.02 5.93
CA LEU A 115 22.16 -5.83 5.85
C LEU A 115 23.20 -5.24 4.89
N GLU A 116 22.78 -4.66 3.75
CA GLU A 116 23.68 -3.93 2.84
C GLU A 116 24.27 -2.68 3.53
N LEU A 117 23.45 -1.92 4.25
CA LEU A 117 23.92 -0.75 5.01
C LEU A 117 24.93 -1.16 6.10
N ALA A 118 24.65 -2.24 6.84
CA ALA A 118 25.57 -2.77 7.84
C ALA A 118 26.89 -3.25 7.22
N ALA A 119 26.84 -3.89 6.04
CA ALA A 119 28.03 -4.31 5.30
C ALA A 119 28.86 -3.09 4.84
N LEU A 120 28.21 -2.02 4.39
CA LEU A 120 28.84 -0.77 3.99
C LEU A 120 29.55 -0.10 5.18
N LEU A 121 28.86 0.02 6.33
CA LEU A 121 29.42 0.61 7.55
C LEU A 121 30.61 -0.17 8.10
N ARG A 122 30.55 -1.51 8.05
CA ARG A 122 31.65 -2.38 8.53
C ARG A 122 32.76 -2.60 7.48
N ARG A 123 32.58 -2.11 6.24
CA ARG A 123 33.50 -2.33 5.11
C ARG A 123 33.86 -3.81 4.88
N LYS A 124 32.93 -4.72 5.14
CA LYS A 124 33.11 -6.16 4.95
C LYS A 124 31.93 -6.73 4.16
N PRO A 125 32.15 -7.62 3.18
CA PRO A 125 31.09 -8.27 2.43
C PRO A 125 30.39 -9.30 3.32
N LEU A 126 29.46 -8.84 4.15
CA LEU A 126 28.66 -9.68 5.03
C LEU A 126 27.37 -10.10 4.31
N TYR A 127 26.96 -11.36 4.49
CA TYR A 127 25.61 -11.85 4.16
C TYR A 127 25.16 -11.81 2.68
N ASN A 128 26.09 -11.74 1.71
CA ASN A 128 25.74 -11.66 0.29
C ASN A 128 24.86 -12.83 -0.23
N ALA A 129 25.16 -14.07 0.19
CA ALA A 129 24.35 -15.24 -0.16
C ALA A 129 22.93 -15.10 0.40
N SER A 130 22.84 -14.74 1.68
CA SER A 130 21.59 -14.50 2.40
C SER A 130 20.75 -13.42 1.71
N ASN A 131 21.35 -12.26 1.39
CA ASN A 131 20.63 -11.15 0.75
C ASN A 131 20.04 -11.54 -0.60
N LYS A 132 20.76 -12.36 -1.40
CA LYS A 132 20.22 -12.82 -2.69
C LYS A 132 19.05 -13.79 -2.52
N ILE A 133 19.09 -14.66 -1.52
CA ILE A 133 17.97 -15.57 -1.19
C ILE A 133 16.78 -14.78 -0.64
N LEU A 134 17.01 -13.84 0.28
CA LEU A 134 15.97 -12.96 0.83
C LEU A 134 15.27 -12.17 -0.28
N LEU A 135 16.03 -11.61 -1.22
CA LEU A 135 15.46 -10.96 -2.41
C LEU A 135 14.65 -11.94 -3.26
N ALA A 136 15.10 -13.17 -3.47
CA ALA A 136 14.36 -14.16 -4.26
C ALA A 136 12.99 -14.48 -3.65
N VAL A 137 12.96 -14.72 -2.33
CA VAL A 137 11.72 -14.97 -1.58
C VAL A 137 10.84 -13.72 -1.57
N GLY A 138 11.43 -12.54 -1.39
CA GLY A 138 10.72 -11.26 -1.45
C GLY A 138 10.10 -11.01 -2.83
N VAL A 139 10.80 -11.31 -3.91
CA VAL A 139 10.28 -11.23 -5.28
C VAL A 139 9.07 -12.15 -5.44
N ALA A 140 9.20 -13.43 -5.05
CA ALA A 140 8.09 -14.37 -5.12
C ALA A 140 6.86 -13.86 -4.33
N GLY A 141 7.07 -13.38 -3.11
CA GLY A 141 6.01 -12.78 -2.28
C GLY A 141 5.37 -11.56 -2.94
N ALA A 142 6.14 -10.67 -3.55
CA ALA A 142 5.63 -9.47 -4.24
C ALA A 142 4.77 -9.83 -5.47
N PHE A 143 5.19 -10.83 -6.24
CA PHE A 143 4.41 -11.33 -7.39
C PHE A 143 3.12 -12.05 -6.99
N ILE A 144 3.03 -12.56 -5.76
CA ILE A 144 1.78 -13.10 -5.20
C ILE A 144 0.92 -11.94 -4.66
N ALA A 145 1.52 -10.99 -3.94
CA ALA A 145 0.81 -9.89 -3.29
C ALA A 145 0.11 -8.95 -4.30
N ALA A 146 0.76 -8.62 -5.42
CA ALA A 146 0.21 -7.67 -6.38
C ALA A 146 -1.12 -8.14 -7.01
N PRO A 147 -1.24 -9.38 -7.55
CA PRO A 147 -2.52 -9.91 -8.01
C PRO A 147 -3.60 -9.94 -6.93
N LEU A 148 -3.25 -10.26 -5.68
CA LEU A 148 -4.20 -10.22 -4.57
C LEU A 148 -4.71 -8.78 -4.34
N GLY A 149 -3.84 -7.78 -4.48
CA GLY A 149 -4.23 -6.37 -4.39
C GLY A 149 -5.25 -5.98 -5.45
N TRP A 150 -5.04 -6.42 -6.69
CA TRP A 150 -6.01 -6.25 -7.78
C TRP A 150 -7.33 -6.98 -7.53
N ALA A 151 -7.28 -8.19 -6.98
CA ALA A 151 -8.48 -8.94 -6.60
C ALA A 151 -9.28 -8.22 -5.50
N GLY A 152 -8.62 -7.56 -4.55
CA GLY A 152 -9.26 -6.81 -3.46
C GLY A 152 -9.74 -5.40 -3.84
N ALA A 153 -9.03 -4.73 -4.75
CA ALA A 153 -9.35 -3.38 -5.21
C ALA A 153 -10.40 -3.36 -6.34
N GLY A 154 -10.58 -4.47 -7.08
CA GLY A 154 -11.44 -4.51 -8.25
C GLY A 154 -10.83 -3.78 -9.45
N LEU A 155 -11.60 -3.57 -10.52
CA LEU A 155 -11.15 -2.80 -11.68
C LEU A 155 -11.12 -1.30 -11.37
N PRO A 156 -10.23 -0.51 -12.01
CA PRO A 156 -10.20 0.93 -11.81
C PRO A 156 -11.51 1.58 -12.27
N THR A 157 -12.01 2.54 -11.51
CA THR A 157 -13.18 3.34 -11.87
C THR A 157 -12.83 4.82 -11.90
N ALA A 158 -13.67 5.65 -12.52
CA ALA A 158 -13.48 7.10 -12.55
C ALA A 158 -13.59 7.76 -11.15
N GLU A 159 -14.17 7.04 -10.18
CA GLU A 159 -14.35 7.52 -8.81
C GLU A 159 -13.22 7.05 -7.88
N ASP A 160 -12.23 6.31 -8.38
CA ASP A 160 -11.07 5.91 -7.60
C ASP A 160 -10.28 7.16 -7.16
N GLY A 161 -10.20 7.37 -5.85
CA GLY A 161 -9.40 8.46 -5.27
C GLY A 161 -7.91 8.34 -5.62
N TRP A 162 -7.20 9.48 -5.56
CA TRP A 162 -5.78 9.56 -5.90
C TRP A 162 -4.90 8.54 -5.18
N ALA A 163 -5.14 8.33 -3.87
CA ALA A 163 -4.40 7.37 -3.07
C ALA A 163 -4.55 5.93 -3.59
N LEU A 164 -5.77 5.50 -3.92
CA LEU A 164 -6.04 4.16 -4.45
C LEU A 164 -5.43 3.96 -5.84
N THR A 165 -5.61 4.94 -6.74
CA THR A 165 -5.04 4.89 -8.09
C THR A 165 -3.51 4.78 -8.02
N THR A 166 -2.87 5.64 -7.22
CA THR A 166 -1.41 5.63 -7.07
C THR A 166 -0.91 4.35 -6.41
N HIS A 167 -1.56 3.91 -5.32
CA HIS A 167 -1.23 2.66 -4.63
C HIS A 167 -1.27 1.45 -5.58
N ARG A 168 -2.30 1.38 -6.42
CA ARG A 168 -2.50 0.28 -7.39
C ARG A 168 -1.36 0.21 -8.42
N TRP A 169 -1.02 1.34 -9.04
CA TRP A 169 0.01 1.38 -10.08
C TRP A 169 1.42 1.24 -9.52
N LEU A 170 1.73 1.93 -8.41
CA LEU A 170 3.01 1.80 -7.73
C LEU A 170 3.21 0.36 -7.20
N GLY A 171 2.17 -0.21 -6.58
CA GLY A 171 2.16 -1.59 -6.09
C GLY A 171 2.40 -2.63 -7.18
N SER A 172 1.94 -2.35 -8.41
CA SER A 172 2.17 -3.23 -9.57
C SER A 172 3.60 -3.12 -10.12
N ALA A 173 4.27 -1.98 -9.93
CA ALA A 173 5.64 -1.77 -10.38
C ALA A 173 6.70 -2.37 -9.41
N ILE A 174 6.40 -2.43 -8.11
CA ILE A 174 7.33 -2.91 -7.08
C ILE A 174 7.84 -4.35 -7.33
N PRO A 175 7.02 -5.35 -7.71
CA PRO A 175 7.52 -6.70 -8.01
C PRO A 175 8.59 -6.72 -9.11
N LEU A 176 8.43 -5.89 -10.15
CA LEU A 176 9.40 -5.76 -11.24
C LEU A 176 10.70 -5.08 -10.77
N LEU A 177 10.58 -4.07 -9.91
CA LEU A 177 11.73 -3.39 -9.31
C LEU A 177 12.52 -4.33 -8.39
N MET A 178 11.84 -5.14 -7.59
CA MET A 178 12.46 -6.17 -6.76
C MET A 178 13.12 -7.27 -7.61
N LEU A 179 12.50 -7.66 -8.73
CA LEU A 179 13.09 -8.62 -9.67
C LEU A 179 14.38 -8.07 -10.30
N LEU A 180 14.38 -6.78 -10.67
CA LEU A 180 15.58 -6.10 -11.14
C LEU A 180 16.68 -6.10 -10.08
N LEU A 181 16.35 -5.83 -8.80
CA LEU A 181 17.30 -5.92 -7.70
C LEU A 181 17.91 -7.30 -7.56
N TRP A 182 17.08 -8.34 -7.58
CA TRP A 182 17.54 -9.72 -7.50
C TRP A 182 18.47 -10.09 -8.66
N TYR A 183 18.14 -9.64 -9.87
CA TYR A 183 18.97 -9.83 -11.06
C TYR A 183 20.33 -9.11 -10.94
N LEU A 184 20.33 -7.85 -10.50
CA LEU A 184 21.55 -7.05 -10.31
C LEU A 184 22.43 -7.57 -9.16
N LYS A 185 21.83 -8.21 -8.14
CA LYS A 185 22.58 -8.77 -7.02
C LYS A 185 23.49 -9.90 -7.50
N LYS A 186 24.80 -9.75 -7.29
CA LYS A 186 25.78 -10.78 -7.63
C LYS A 186 25.64 -12.01 -6.71
N PRO A 187 25.86 -13.24 -7.21
CA PRO A 187 26.05 -14.42 -6.37
C PRO A 187 27.19 -14.24 -5.36
N ALA A 188 27.12 -14.95 -4.25
CA ALA A 188 28.04 -14.79 -3.11
C ALA A 188 29.52 -14.91 -3.50
N GLU A 189 29.86 -15.92 -4.31
CA GLU A 189 31.22 -16.18 -4.82
C GLU A 189 31.82 -14.96 -5.53
N ARG A 190 31.01 -14.27 -6.34
CA ARG A 190 31.45 -13.10 -7.12
C ARG A 190 31.43 -11.82 -6.30
N ALA A 191 30.60 -11.76 -5.26
CA ALA A 191 30.46 -10.59 -4.39
C ALA A 191 31.58 -10.53 -3.33
N ALA A 192 32.24 -11.65 -3.02
CA ALA A 192 33.39 -11.69 -2.10
C ALA A 192 34.61 -10.91 -2.64
N VAL A 193 34.77 -10.85 -3.96
CA VAL A 193 35.93 -10.24 -4.64
C VAL A 193 35.61 -8.91 -5.31
N ARG A 194 34.33 -8.54 -5.47
CA ARG A 194 33.92 -7.30 -6.13
C ARG A 194 32.77 -6.64 -5.38
N PRO A 195 32.85 -5.34 -5.06
CA PRO A 195 31.76 -4.63 -4.42
C PRO A 195 30.48 -4.63 -5.26
N SER A 196 29.36 -4.30 -4.61
CA SER A 196 28.08 -4.01 -5.25
C SER A 196 28.27 -2.91 -6.31
N SER A 197 27.50 -2.99 -7.40
CA SER A 197 27.55 -1.93 -8.42
C SER A 197 26.80 -0.70 -7.91
N ARG A 198 27.24 0.51 -8.31
CA ARG A 198 26.50 1.76 -8.04
C ARG A 198 25.05 1.69 -8.50
N LEU A 199 24.80 1.02 -9.63
CA LEU A 199 23.45 0.78 -10.12
C LEU A 199 22.61 -0.03 -9.12
N TYR A 200 23.14 -1.10 -8.54
CA TYR A 200 22.42 -1.88 -7.53
C TYR A 200 22.09 -1.04 -6.29
N GLU A 201 23.06 -0.25 -5.80
CA GLU A 201 22.85 0.64 -4.64
C GLU A 201 21.74 1.66 -4.89
N ILE A 202 21.75 2.31 -6.06
CA ILE A 202 20.73 3.29 -6.45
C ILE A 202 19.36 2.62 -6.56
N VAL A 203 19.28 1.48 -7.25
CA VAL A 203 18.01 0.75 -7.41
C VAL A 203 17.48 0.28 -6.05
N LEU A 204 18.36 -0.09 -5.11
CA LEU A 204 17.96 -0.52 -3.77
C LEU A 204 17.38 0.64 -2.97
N ALA A 205 18.03 1.80 -3.01
CA ALA A 205 17.52 3.01 -2.37
C ALA A 205 16.15 3.42 -2.95
N VAL A 206 16.00 3.39 -4.28
CA VAL A 206 14.72 3.67 -4.96
C VAL A 206 13.64 2.65 -4.54
N ALA A 207 13.97 1.37 -4.45
CA ALA A 207 13.01 0.34 -4.03
C ALA A 207 12.56 0.51 -2.58
N VAL A 208 13.47 0.87 -1.67
CA VAL A 208 13.13 1.17 -0.27
C VAL A 208 12.17 2.36 -0.22
N MET A 209 12.49 3.46 -0.90
CA MET A 209 11.61 4.64 -0.94
C MET A 209 10.24 4.30 -1.53
N ALA A 210 10.19 3.55 -2.64
CA ALA A 210 8.94 3.12 -3.27
C ALA A 210 8.07 2.29 -2.32
N VAL A 211 8.66 1.36 -1.57
CA VAL A 211 7.91 0.52 -0.61
C VAL A 211 7.41 1.33 0.58
N LEU A 212 8.18 2.31 1.09
CA LEU A 212 7.73 3.18 2.16
C LEU A 212 6.57 4.08 1.71
N THR A 213 6.65 4.67 0.50
CA THR A 213 5.54 5.41 -0.10
C THR A 213 4.32 4.50 -0.30
N GLN A 214 4.52 3.27 -0.77
CA GLN A 214 3.44 2.31 -0.95
C GLN A 214 2.75 1.95 0.37
N ALA A 215 3.52 1.81 1.46
CA ALA A 215 2.99 1.55 2.79
C ALA A 215 2.14 2.74 3.29
N TYR A 216 2.63 3.98 3.10
CA TYR A 216 1.87 5.20 3.40
C TYR A 216 0.54 5.23 2.64
N LEU A 217 0.57 5.02 1.32
CA LEU A 217 -0.63 5.02 0.48
C LEU A 217 -1.59 3.89 0.87
N GLY A 218 -1.08 2.74 1.29
CA GLY A 218 -1.91 1.65 1.83
C GLY A 218 -2.63 2.05 3.11
N GLY A 219 -1.97 2.79 3.99
CA GLY A 219 -2.56 3.41 5.18
C GLY A 219 -3.67 4.39 4.81
N GLU A 220 -3.43 5.26 3.83
CA GLU A 220 -4.41 6.24 3.35
C GLU A 220 -5.64 5.59 2.68
N VAL A 221 -5.44 4.51 1.91
CA VAL A 221 -6.54 3.74 1.32
C VAL A 221 -7.42 3.07 2.38
N THR A 222 -6.85 2.69 3.53
CA THR A 222 -7.57 1.95 4.59
C THR A 222 -8.14 2.84 5.68
N HIS A 223 -7.49 3.96 5.99
CA HIS A 223 -7.85 4.85 7.09
C HIS A 223 -8.30 6.24 6.62
N GLY A 224 -8.20 6.55 5.32
CA GLY A 224 -8.56 7.84 4.74
C GLY A 224 -7.40 8.83 4.63
N ALA A 225 -7.68 9.95 3.97
CA ALA A 225 -6.75 11.07 3.83
C ALA A 225 -6.38 11.63 5.21
N ASN A 226 -5.14 12.09 5.36
CA ASN A 226 -4.62 12.65 6.61
C ASN A 226 -4.71 11.71 7.83
N HIS A 227 -4.70 10.39 7.62
CA HIS A 227 -4.75 9.38 8.70
C HIS A 227 -3.61 9.48 9.74
N MET A 228 -2.57 10.28 9.48
CA MET A 228 -1.46 10.55 10.42
C MET A 228 -1.34 12.02 10.83
N ALA A 229 -2.36 12.85 10.56
CA ALA A 229 -2.37 14.22 11.05
C ALA A 229 -2.51 14.23 12.58
N PHE A 230 -1.79 15.15 13.24
CA PHE A 230 -1.86 15.41 14.67
C PHE A 230 -2.68 16.67 14.95
#